data_AF-A0A8T1WZ92-F1
#
_entry.id   AF-A0A8T1WZ92-F1
#
_cell.length_a   1.000
_cell.length_b   1.000
_cell.length_c   1.000
_cell.angle_alpha   90.00
_cell.angle_beta   90.00
_cell.angle_gamma   90.00
#
_symmetry.space_group_name_H-M   'P 1'
#
loop_
_entity.id
_entity.type
_entity.pdbx_description
1 polymer ?
#
loop_
_entity_poly.entity_id
_entity_poly.type
_entity_poly.pdbx_seq_one_letter_code
_entity_poly.pdbx_strand_id
1 'polypeptide(L)'
;MPSASVLEKEKVVPMVFRRHGNTDPKNRGHALGNAKPASFYMHELERQGDKGGSLLLDASVLTATRPFNPQFIANDKKVLRFGAYFLEAVHESNLENYRVRCCDVLYYLEDDTMQITENKIENSGMMQGNFVKRHRIPMPESDDRGNLQFFTMHDFNVGRELTFYGRTFHLISADPFTRDYLTSRGVHIPMDEEVPRDPYTVLRQAHMARETGQDQDANYGKKKYPMKDFMEASLGKFARPNDHLRRFLAHDRDVLRFFAIWDDTEKLYGIRHRYTLHFFLADNTIEILESYERNSGCDPFPKLLNRTKLSKDPARQACAAVCDEGADGEDVTPVAQQNYYSWEDLAIGKYLQVYSRRILLLDADQHTRDWYNGHAMSLASAIPVKDEIIPRPVSLPPQHDGLGSEEDSLQSCYHLLPKAPLKSIESLDTTEVLRFRARFETTLPEDIGRRFVVSIIVSDQSVSIAEFVQRNSGIVGGKFLERTRVKRTRPDGSVVFAADGRPSWLGLDDFYVGARVRIAGRTFILFEMDEYSAKYMEARPAKFARSDKLEVLRKVRAELDKSALLDRMDGIQQKQQRQIDVEELTSLLDGLVTDFTQHEATTVIRNYGDKMSMKIDTETLPQLLT
;
A
#
# COMPACT_ATOMS: atom_id res chain seq x y z
N MET A 1 11.02 40.62 12.39
CA MET A 1 9.75 40.88 13.10
C MET A 1 8.76 39.80 12.70
N PRO A 2 8.50 38.76 13.51
CA PRO A 2 7.44 37.82 13.22
C PRO A 2 6.06 38.42 13.57
N SER A 3 5.02 37.97 12.87
CA SER A 3 3.68 38.55 12.84
C SER A 3 2.87 38.39 14.14
N ALA A 4 2.05 39.39 14.45
CA ALA A 4 1.25 39.56 15.67
C ALA A 4 0.24 38.42 15.97
N SER A 5 -0.03 37.52 15.01
CA SER A 5 -0.99 36.41 15.17
C SER A 5 -0.51 35.25 16.06
N VAL A 6 0.78 35.19 16.39
CA VAL A 6 1.35 34.13 17.25
C VAL A 6 1.21 34.46 18.75
N LEU A 7 1.03 35.74 19.11
CA LEU A 7 1.03 36.20 20.51
C LEU A 7 -0.34 36.10 21.22
N GLU A 8 -1.44 35.82 20.50
CA GLU A 8 -2.78 35.80 21.10
C GLU A 8 -3.23 34.43 21.63
N LYS A 9 -2.54 33.33 21.31
CA LYS A 9 -2.95 31.97 21.74
C LYS A 9 -2.51 31.55 23.15
N GLU A 10 -1.73 32.35 23.88
CA GLU A 10 -1.22 31.97 25.20
C GLU A 10 -1.93 32.62 26.40
N LYS A 11 -3.01 33.40 26.20
CA LYS A 11 -3.66 34.15 27.30
C LYS A 11 -4.78 33.41 28.04
N VAL A 12 -5.15 32.19 27.68
CA VAL A 12 -6.21 31.44 28.37
C VAL A 12 -5.77 30.01 28.69
N VAL A 13 -4.78 29.85 29.57
CA VAL A 13 -4.46 28.55 30.18
C VAL A 13 -4.10 28.77 31.66
N PRO A 14 -4.86 28.20 32.62
CA PRO A 14 -4.52 28.29 34.04
C PRO A 14 -3.16 27.65 34.35
N MET A 15 -2.46 28.20 35.33
CA MET A 15 -1.03 27.97 35.65
C MET A 15 -0.59 26.50 35.77
N VAL A 16 -1.53 25.56 35.94
CA VAL A 16 -1.31 24.11 36.09
C VAL A 16 -0.93 23.41 34.78
N PHE A 17 -1.15 24.02 33.60
CA PHE A 17 -0.93 23.37 32.29
C PHE A 17 0.30 23.86 31.50
N ARG A 18 1.25 24.57 32.12
CA ARG A 18 2.51 24.95 31.42
C ARG A 18 3.46 23.75 31.33
N ARG A 19 3.80 23.34 30.09
CA ARG A 19 4.79 22.29 29.79
C ARG A 19 6.15 22.60 30.44
N HIS A 20 6.67 21.69 31.25
CA HIS A 20 8.10 21.56 31.46
C HIS A 20 8.69 20.85 30.26
N GLY A 21 9.55 21.52 29.49
CA GLY A 21 10.20 20.97 28.31
C GLY A 21 10.02 21.86 27.08
N ASN A 22 10.69 23.01 27.10
CA ASN A 22 11.21 23.61 25.88
C ASN A 22 12.72 23.82 26.15
N THR A 23 13.56 23.19 25.34
CA THR A 23 15.03 23.18 25.45
C THR A 23 15.70 24.25 24.60
N ASP A 24 14.94 25.17 24.01
CA ASP A 24 15.52 26.35 23.37
C ASP A 24 15.85 27.43 24.42
N PRO A 25 17.03 28.07 24.35
CA PRO A 25 17.39 29.15 25.26
C PRO A 25 16.41 30.30 25.09
N LYS A 26 15.62 30.57 26.14
CA LYS A 26 14.75 31.75 26.20
C LYS A 26 15.61 32.99 26.36
N ASN A 27 15.59 33.89 25.38
CA ASN A 27 16.06 35.27 25.57
C ASN A 27 15.28 35.90 26.72
N ARG A 28 15.94 36.12 27.86
CA ARG A 28 15.35 36.80 29.01
C ARG A 28 15.13 38.28 28.68
N GLY A 29 13.89 38.60 28.35
CA GLY A 29 13.32 39.90 28.71
C GLY A 29 12.95 39.87 30.19
N HIS A 30 13.71 40.59 31.02
CA HIS A 30 13.20 41.11 32.29
C HIS A 30 13.66 42.55 32.45
N ALA A 31 12.66 43.41 32.70
CA ALA A 31 12.79 44.83 32.91
C ALA A 31 13.69 45.13 34.12
N LEU A 32 14.89 45.60 33.84
CA LEU A 32 15.68 46.51 34.68
C LEU A 32 16.20 47.59 33.75
N GLY A 33 16.01 48.85 34.17
CA GLY A 33 16.14 50.02 33.34
C GLY A 33 17.44 50.10 32.56
N ASN A 34 17.33 50.60 31.33
CA ASN A 34 18.44 51.12 30.54
C ASN A 34 19.15 52.24 31.32
N ALA A 35 20.15 51.89 32.11
CA ALA A 35 21.13 52.82 32.63
C ALA A 35 22.52 52.26 32.30
N LYS A 36 23.06 52.69 31.16
CA LYS A 36 24.51 52.58 30.91
C LYS A 36 25.21 53.51 31.92
N PRO A 37 26.22 53.05 32.69
CA PRO A 37 27.05 53.98 33.45
C PRO A 37 27.82 54.86 32.46
N ALA A 38 27.59 56.16 32.54
CA ALA A 38 28.27 57.17 31.76
C ALA A 38 29.73 57.27 32.23
N SER A 39 30.68 56.83 31.40
CA SER A 39 32.04 57.36 31.41
C SER A 39 32.83 56.88 30.19
N PHE A 40 32.61 57.52 29.05
CA PHE A 40 33.70 57.81 28.11
C PHE A 40 33.34 59.09 27.37
N TYR A 41 34.03 60.17 27.73
CA TYR A 41 34.03 61.44 27.00
C TYR A 41 34.66 61.19 25.62
N MET A 42 33.87 61.30 24.56
CA MET A 42 34.40 61.67 23.25
C MET A 42 33.74 62.99 22.84
N HIS A 43 34.56 64.03 22.84
CA HIS A 43 34.22 65.32 22.23
C HIS A 43 34.36 65.13 20.72
N GLU A 44 33.25 65.01 20.00
CA GLU A 44 33.23 65.31 18.57
C GLU A 44 33.20 66.83 18.42
N LEU A 45 34.23 67.39 17.79
CA LEU A 45 34.25 68.75 17.29
C LEU A 45 33.92 68.66 15.80
N GLU A 46 32.67 68.96 15.47
CA GLU A 46 32.24 69.17 14.09
C GLU A 46 33.04 70.34 13.48
N ARG A 47 33.74 70.10 12.37
CA ARG A 47 34.13 71.18 11.46
C ARG A 47 32.99 71.44 10.50
N GLN A 48 32.42 72.64 10.58
CA GLN A 48 31.60 73.23 9.52
C GLN A 48 32.44 73.55 8.28
N GLY A 49 31.86 73.29 7.10
CA GLY A 49 32.40 73.62 5.77
C GLY A 49 32.86 72.35 5.04
N ASP A 50 32.31 71.93 3.91
CA ASP A 50 31.60 72.67 2.86
C ASP A 50 30.71 71.69 2.06
N LYS A 51 29.49 72.12 1.72
CA LYS A 51 28.60 71.40 0.79
C LYS A 51 28.80 72.02 -0.59
N GLY A 52 29.31 71.24 -1.54
CA GLY A 52 29.31 71.65 -2.94
C GLY A 52 29.52 70.44 -3.85
N GLY A 53 28.47 70.01 -4.53
CA GLY A 53 28.58 69.07 -5.64
C GLY A 53 29.18 69.77 -6.86
N SER A 54 30.02 69.06 -7.62
CA SER A 54 30.23 69.35 -9.04
C SER A 54 30.63 68.08 -9.79
N LEU A 55 30.19 68.06 -11.04
CA LEU A 55 30.18 66.98 -12.02
C LEU A 55 31.57 66.69 -12.61
N LEU A 56 31.71 65.46 -13.11
CA LEU A 56 32.54 64.98 -14.24
C LEU A 56 33.80 65.80 -14.56
N LEU A 57 34.98 65.19 -14.35
CA LEU A 57 36.18 65.36 -15.18
C LEU A 57 37.19 64.21 -14.89
N ASP A 58 37.87 63.78 -15.96
CA ASP A 58 38.75 62.61 -16.07
C ASP A 58 39.85 62.49 -15.00
N ALA A 59 40.05 61.25 -14.53
CA ALA A 59 40.97 60.88 -13.46
C ALA A 59 42.46 60.78 -13.86
N SER A 60 42.90 61.43 -14.95
CA SER A 60 44.25 61.23 -15.51
C SER A 60 45.21 62.43 -15.43
N VAL A 61 44.86 63.55 -14.77
CA VAL A 61 45.74 64.76 -14.75
C VAL A 61 45.86 65.46 -13.37
N LEU A 62 45.89 64.73 -12.25
CA LEU A 62 46.27 65.33 -10.94
C LEU A 62 47.33 64.50 -10.21
N THR A 63 48.51 64.42 -10.81
CA THR A 63 49.76 64.20 -10.06
C THR A 63 50.43 65.55 -9.85
N ALA A 64 50.02 66.30 -8.82
CA ALA A 64 50.76 67.45 -8.31
C ALA A 64 50.36 67.80 -6.86
N THR A 65 51.36 67.80 -5.98
CA THR A 65 51.42 68.42 -4.65
C THR A 65 50.41 67.97 -3.58
N ARG A 66 50.62 66.79 -2.99
CA ARG A 66 50.18 66.58 -1.60
C ARG A 66 51.07 67.43 -0.68
N PRO A 67 50.53 68.26 0.22
CA PRO A 67 51.33 68.98 1.21
C PRO A 67 52.09 67.98 2.09
N PHE A 68 53.36 68.29 2.42
CA PHE A 68 54.16 67.49 3.35
C PHE A 68 53.50 67.53 4.73
N ASN A 69 52.85 66.43 5.12
CA ASN A 69 52.34 66.25 6.47
C ASN A 69 53.42 65.55 7.30
N PRO A 70 53.88 66.15 8.42
CA PRO A 70 54.83 65.49 9.29
C PRO A 70 54.22 64.21 9.89
N GLN A 71 55.08 63.24 10.21
CA GLN A 71 54.67 61.89 10.62
C GLN A 71 53.68 61.88 11.79
N PHE A 72 53.89 62.73 12.79
CA PHE A 72 53.00 62.84 13.96
C PHE A 72 51.58 63.33 13.61
N ILE A 73 51.41 64.09 12.52
CA ILE A 73 50.08 64.55 12.03
C ILE A 73 49.48 63.50 11.08
N ALA A 74 50.30 62.92 10.21
CA ALA A 74 49.85 61.94 9.22
C ALA A 74 49.38 60.62 9.86
N ASN A 75 49.96 60.26 11.01
CA ASN A 75 49.70 59.03 11.75
C ASN A 75 49.02 59.26 13.11
N ASP A 76 48.49 60.46 13.36
CA ASP A 76 47.72 60.76 14.59
C ASP A 76 46.64 59.70 14.83
N LYS A 77 46.57 59.17 16.06
CA LYS A 77 45.65 58.12 16.51
C LYS A 77 45.75 56.76 15.80
N LYS A 78 46.72 56.55 14.90
CA LYS A 78 46.94 55.23 14.29
C LYS A 78 47.86 54.41 15.18
N VAL A 79 47.33 53.31 15.70
CA VAL A 79 48.04 52.40 16.61
C VAL A 79 47.98 51.00 16.04
N LEU A 80 49.13 50.34 15.93
CA LEU A 80 49.18 48.93 15.60
C LEU A 80 49.03 48.13 16.89
N ARG A 81 48.15 47.13 16.88
CA ARG A 81 47.85 46.27 18.02
C ARG A 81 48.10 44.82 17.65
N PHE A 82 48.97 44.19 18.42
CA PHE A 82 49.27 42.77 18.33
C PHE A 82 48.87 42.07 19.64
N GLY A 83 48.19 40.93 19.54
CA GLY A 83 48.04 40.03 20.67
C GLY A 83 49.32 39.21 20.83
N ALA A 84 49.79 39.08 22.05
CA ALA A 84 50.99 38.34 22.41
C ALA A 84 50.77 37.52 23.68
N TYR A 85 51.61 36.51 23.90
CA TYR A 85 51.72 35.87 25.20
C TYR A 85 53.17 35.70 25.62
N PHE A 86 53.40 35.54 26.91
CA PHE A 86 54.66 35.03 27.43
C PHE A 86 54.38 33.96 28.49
N LEU A 87 55.31 33.01 28.63
CA LEU A 87 55.25 31.96 29.63
C LEU A 87 55.96 32.43 30.90
N GLU A 88 55.28 32.31 32.04
CA GLU A 88 55.86 32.58 33.35
C GLU A 88 55.95 31.27 34.14
N ALA A 89 57.16 30.89 34.56
CA ALA A 89 57.36 29.69 35.36
C ALA A 89 56.81 29.88 36.77
N VAL A 90 56.09 28.87 37.29
CA VAL A 90 55.53 28.86 38.64
C VAL A 90 56.21 27.76 39.44
N HIS A 91 56.73 28.10 40.61
CA HIS A 91 57.34 27.14 41.52
C HIS A 91 56.39 26.85 42.68
N GLU A 92 56.36 25.60 43.15
CA GLU A 92 55.65 25.18 44.37
C GLU A 92 54.11 25.34 44.34
N SER A 93 53.47 25.15 43.18
CA SER A 93 52.01 25.06 43.07
C SER A 93 51.56 23.60 42.82
N ASN A 94 50.50 23.16 43.50
CA ASN A 94 49.89 21.84 43.25
C ASN A 94 49.03 21.83 41.96
N LEU A 95 48.76 23.00 41.37
CA LEU A 95 47.81 23.15 40.26
C LEU A 95 48.50 23.34 38.90
N GLU A 96 49.67 23.98 38.86
CA GLU A 96 50.35 24.34 37.61
C GLU A 96 51.88 24.49 37.79
N ASN A 97 52.63 24.26 36.72
CA ASN A 97 54.09 24.46 36.68
C ASN A 97 54.50 25.73 35.90
N TYR A 98 53.61 26.24 35.05
CA TYR A 98 53.78 27.46 34.27
C TYR A 98 52.41 28.05 34.00
N ARG A 99 52.38 29.36 33.76
CA ARG A 99 51.17 30.14 33.45
C ARG A 99 51.36 30.93 32.17
N VAL A 100 50.28 31.07 31.39
CA VAL A 100 50.30 31.77 30.11
C VAL A 100 49.70 33.16 30.33
N ARG A 101 50.49 34.22 30.14
CA ARG A 101 50.01 35.60 30.31
C ARG A 101 49.84 36.27 28.97
N CYS A 102 48.59 36.52 28.60
CA CYS A 102 48.23 37.17 27.34
C CYS A 102 48.26 38.70 27.49
N CYS A 103 48.99 39.37 26.61
CA CYS A 103 49.17 40.82 26.59
C CYS A 103 48.92 41.39 25.19
N ASP A 104 48.41 42.60 25.14
CA ASP A 104 48.30 43.40 23.92
C ASP A 104 49.55 44.30 23.81
N VAL A 105 50.28 44.18 22.71
CA VAL A 105 51.40 45.05 22.34
C VAL A 105 50.88 46.13 21.41
N LEU A 106 50.95 47.38 21.86
CA LEU A 106 50.50 48.56 21.15
C LEU A 106 51.70 49.36 20.64
N TYR A 107 51.76 49.60 19.33
CA TYR A 107 52.80 50.41 18.68
C TYR A 107 52.17 51.67 18.08
N TYR A 108 52.60 52.83 18.54
CA TYR A 108 52.06 54.13 18.15
C TYR A 108 52.85 54.68 16.95
N LEU A 109 52.17 54.85 15.81
CA LEU A 109 52.81 55.26 14.55
C LEU A 109 53.18 56.75 14.47
N GLU A 110 52.71 57.54 15.44
CA GLU A 110 52.96 58.98 15.53
C GLU A 110 54.36 59.32 16.02
N ASP A 111 54.90 58.52 16.95
CA ASP A 111 56.15 58.78 17.68
C ASP A 111 57.02 57.54 17.89
N ASP A 112 56.67 56.42 17.25
CA ASP A 112 57.34 55.12 17.33
C ASP A 112 57.48 54.60 18.78
N THR A 113 56.53 54.96 19.65
CA THR A 113 56.48 54.46 21.04
C THR A 113 55.68 53.17 21.15
N MET A 114 55.95 52.42 22.21
CA MET A 114 55.31 51.14 22.50
C MET A 114 54.70 51.12 23.90
N GLN A 115 53.59 50.41 24.03
CA GLN A 115 52.94 50.12 25.30
C GLN A 115 52.54 48.65 25.31
N ILE A 116 52.70 47.97 26.46
CA ILE A 116 52.26 46.58 26.63
C ILE A 116 51.23 46.57 27.74
N THR A 117 50.04 46.06 27.45
CA THR A 117 48.92 46.00 28.39
C THR A 117 48.37 44.60 28.49
N GLU A 118 48.24 44.07 29.69
CA GLU A 118 47.60 42.80 29.97
C GLU A 118 46.09 42.99 30.18
N ASN A 119 45.30 42.10 29.59
CA ASN A 119 43.85 42.10 29.75
C ASN A 119 43.47 41.69 31.17
N LYS A 120 42.47 42.38 31.73
CA LYS A 120 41.97 42.07 33.08
C LYS A 120 41.03 40.87 33.02
N ILE A 121 41.40 39.79 33.70
CA ILE A 121 40.64 38.53 33.80
C ILE A 121 40.10 38.41 35.22
N GLU A 122 38.78 38.25 35.36
CA GLU A 122 38.13 38.08 36.65
C GLU A 122 38.70 36.87 37.41
N ASN A 123 38.89 37.04 38.72
CA ASN A 123 39.40 35.99 39.61
C ASN A 123 40.81 35.45 39.26
N SER A 124 41.61 36.14 38.44
CA SER A 124 42.99 35.73 38.13
C SER A 124 43.93 35.84 39.34
N GLY A 125 43.62 36.69 40.32
CA GLY A 125 44.43 36.87 41.52
C GLY A 125 45.79 37.57 41.29
N MET A 126 46.11 37.93 40.04
CA MET A 126 47.33 38.62 39.65
C MET A 126 47.07 40.12 39.45
N MET A 127 48.11 40.94 39.64
CA MET A 127 48.05 42.35 39.24
C MET A 127 48.11 42.45 37.71
N GLN A 128 47.00 42.88 37.12
CA GLN A 128 46.80 43.00 35.67
C GLN A 128 46.61 44.46 35.24
N GLY A 129 46.79 44.73 33.95
CA GLY A 129 46.66 46.05 33.35
C GLY A 129 47.95 46.49 32.66
N ASN A 130 48.39 47.72 32.88
CA ASN A 130 49.54 48.26 32.15
C ASN A 130 50.85 47.54 32.56
N PHE A 131 51.41 46.74 31.66
CA PHE A 131 52.61 45.93 31.90
C PHE A 131 53.89 46.73 31.60
N VAL A 132 53.91 47.45 30.48
CA VAL A 132 54.98 48.41 30.13
C VAL A 132 54.34 49.73 29.74
N LYS A 133 54.74 50.82 30.41
CA LYS A 133 54.26 52.19 30.11
C LYS A 133 54.66 52.63 28.70
N ARG A 134 53.89 53.54 28.10
CA ARG A 134 54.16 54.07 26.76
C ARG A 134 55.50 54.81 26.69
N HIS A 135 56.46 54.29 25.93
CA HIS A 135 57.73 54.94 25.56
C HIS A 135 58.44 54.14 24.46
N ARG A 136 59.54 54.65 23.91
CA ARG A 136 60.34 53.93 22.90
C ARG A 136 61.16 52.83 23.60
N ILE A 137 60.95 51.58 23.21
CA ILE A 137 61.64 50.42 23.79
C ILE A 137 62.91 50.13 22.99
N PRO A 138 64.09 50.06 23.63
CA PRO A 138 65.33 49.67 22.96
C PRO A 138 65.36 48.16 22.68
N MET A 139 65.99 47.79 21.56
CA MET A 139 66.32 46.41 21.23
C MET A 139 67.38 45.85 22.20
N PRO A 140 67.41 44.53 22.42
CA PRO A 140 68.39 43.89 23.29
C PRO A 140 69.83 43.95 22.73
N GLU A 141 69.97 44.03 21.40
CA GLU A 141 71.26 44.17 20.73
C GLU A 141 71.55 45.66 20.44
N SER A 142 72.72 46.14 20.87
CA SER A 142 73.25 47.44 20.48
C SER A 142 73.95 47.33 19.13
N ASP A 143 73.85 48.35 18.29
CA ASP A 143 74.57 48.45 17.01
C ASP A 143 76.10 48.29 17.22
N ASP A 144 76.86 47.95 16.17
CA ASP A 144 78.32 47.73 16.20
C ASP A 144 79.11 48.95 16.74
N ARG A 145 78.44 50.11 16.82
CA ARG A 145 78.95 51.40 17.32
C ARG A 145 78.52 51.74 18.75
N GLY A 146 77.83 50.83 19.45
CA GLY A 146 77.39 51.01 20.84
C GLY A 146 76.15 51.90 21.05
N ASN A 147 75.40 52.20 19.99
CA ASN A 147 74.16 52.98 20.08
C ASN A 147 72.95 52.07 20.33
N LEU A 148 71.97 52.56 21.11
CA LEU A 148 70.69 51.87 21.33
C LEU A 148 69.84 51.91 20.05
N GLN A 149 69.54 50.75 19.48
CA GLN A 149 68.54 50.59 18.42
C GLN A 149 67.14 50.48 19.04
N PHE A 150 66.12 50.99 18.36
CA PHE A 150 64.73 50.94 18.82
C PHE A 150 63.88 50.10 17.86
N PHE A 151 62.84 49.45 18.39
CA PHE A 151 61.90 48.68 17.57
C PHE A 151 61.15 49.56 16.57
N THR A 152 61.05 49.08 15.34
CA THR A 152 60.31 49.70 14.25
C THR A 152 59.11 48.86 13.84
N MET A 153 58.13 49.45 13.14
CA MET A 153 56.94 48.73 12.68
C MET A 153 57.24 47.47 11.85
N HIS A 154 58.42 47.38 11.22
CA HIS A 154 58.84 46.24 10.40
C HIS A 154 59.35 45.05 11.23
N ASP A 155 59.65 45.27 12.51
CA ASP A 155 60.14 44.22 13.40
C ASP A 155 59.01 43.34 13.94
N PHE A 156 57.76 43.80 13.84
CA PHE A 156 56.57 43.11 14.31
C PHE A 156 55.93 42.27 13.20
N ASN A 157 55.78 40.97 13.46
CA ASN A 157 54.96 40.10 12.63
C ASN A 157 54.34 38.97 13.49
N VAL A 158 53.18 38.45 13.09
CA VAL A 158 52.56 37.30 13.77
C VAL A 158 53.46 36.07 13.62
N GLY A 159 53.68 35.34 14.70
CA GLY A 159 54.57 34.19 14.81
C GLY A 159 56.01 34.54 15.21
N ARG A 160 56.35 35.82 15.40
CA ARG A 160 57.69 36.26 15.80
C ARG A 160 57.80 36.44 17.31
N GLU A 161 58.93 35.98 17.86
CA GLU A 161 59.32 36.21 19.25
C GLU A 161 60.10 37.53 19.38
N LEU A 162 59.67 38.38 20.32
CA LEU A 162 60.30 39.68 20.60
C LEU A 162 60.64 39.79 22.09
N THR A 163 61.87 40.17 22.41
CA THR A 163 62.31 40.36 23.79
C THR A 163 62.22 41.82 24.21
N PHE A 164 61.35 42.11 25.18
CA PHE A 164 61.22 43.41 25.82
C PHE A 164 61.68 43.32 27.27
N TYR A 165 62.67 44.14 27.66
CA TYR A 165 63.17 44.22 29.04
C TYR A 165 63.45 42.86 29.71
N GLY A 166 64.09 41.95 28.96
CA GLY A 166 64.46 40.61 29.44
C GLY A 166 63.34 39.57 29.45
N ARG A 167 62.15 39.88 28.90
CA ARG A 167 61.05 38.93 28.70
C ARG A 167 60.76 38.75 27.23
N THR A 168 60.65 37.51 26.78
CA THR A 168 60.32 37.16 25.39
C THR A 168 58.82 36.97 25.26
N PHE A 169 58.22 37.73 24.35
CA PHE A 169 56.80 37.68 23.99
C PHE A 169 56.65 37.07 22.61
N HIS A 170 55.72 36.12 22.49
CA HIS A 170 55.35 35.53 21.21
C HIS A 170 54.12 36.24 20.66
N LEU A 171 54.23 36.85 19.49
CA LEU A 171 53.12 37.54 18.84
C LEU A 171 52.19 36.52 18.17
N ILE A 172 50.94 36.44 18.61
CA ILE A 172 49.95 35.45 18.14
C ILE A 172 48.91 36.03 17.20
N SER A 173 48.54 37.29 17.36
CA SER A 173 47.46 37.88 16.58
C SER A 173 47.74 39.32 16.22
N ALA A 174 47.15 39.76 15.12
CA ALA A 174 47.19 41.15 14.70
C ALA A 174 45.77 41.66 14.51
N ASP A 175 45.48 42.84 15.06
CA ASP A 175 44.17 43.50 14.92
C ASP A 175 43.84 43.75 13.45
N PRO A 176 42.56 43.73 13.02
CA PRO A 176 42.19 43.93 11.61
C PRO A 176 42.78 45.21 11.01
N PHE A 177 42.79 46.33 11.75
CA PHE A 177 43.43 47.57 11.29
C PHE A 177 44.93 47.41 11.05
N THR A 178 45.61 46.69 11.95
CA THR A 178 47.06 46.41 11.87
C THR A 178 47.37 45.56 10.64
N ARG A 179 46.51 44.58 10.36
CA ARG A 179 46.60 43.71 9.19
C ARG A 179 46.49 44.50 7.89
N ASP A 180 45.47 45.33 7.76
CA ASP A 180 45.25 46.15 6.55
C ASP A 180 46.38 47.17 6.37
N TYR A 181 46.80 47.82 7.46
CA TYR A 181 47.84 48.85 7.42
C TYR A 181 49.19 48.29 6.98
N LEU A 182 49.64 47.18 7.55
CA LEU A 182 50.92 46.56 7.20
C LEU A 182 50.88 45.93 5.79
N THR A 183 49.75 45.33 5.40
CA THR A 183 49.55 44.83 4.03
C THR A 183 49.64 45.96 3.00
N SER A 184 49.05 47.13 3.28
CA SER A 184 49.15 48.32 2.41
C SER A 184 50.58 48.84 2.22
N ARG A 185 51.49 48.49 3.15
CA ARG A 185 52.92 48.84 3.12
C ARG A 185 53.81 47.69 2.66
N GLY A 186 53.22 46.61 2.12
CA GLY A 186 53.94 45.48 1.56
C GLY A 186 54.44 44.44 2.57
N VAL A 187 53.99 44.49 3.83
CA VAL A 187 54.32 43.49 4.85
C VAL A 187 53.18 42.46 4.92
N HIS A 188 53.50 41.21 4.60
CA HIS A 188 52.54 40.10 4.68
C HIS A 188 52.45 39.55 6.11
N ILE A 189 51.24 39.56 6.70
CA ILE A 189 50.99 39.06 8.05
C ILE A 189 50.33 37.68 7.98
N PRO A 190 50.92 36.63 8.60
CA PRO A 190 50.33 35.30 8.74
C PRO A 190 48.95 35.30 9.45
N MET A 191 48.22 34.18 9.37
CA MET A 191 46.97 34.00 10.14
C MET A 191 47.25 33.96 11.65
N ASP A 192 46.22 34.26 12.46
CA ASP A 192 46.34 34.24 13.92
C ASP A 192 46.70 32.84 14.44
N GLU A 193 47.59 32.77 15.42
CA GLU A 193 47.99 31.54 16.11
C GLU A 193 47.16 31.32 17.38
N GLU A 194 46.95 30.07 17.75
CA GLU A 194 46.24 29.72 18.98
C GLU A 194 47.11 29.98 20.22
N VAL A 195 46.49 30.50 21.28
CA VAL A 195 47.15 30.67 22.59
C VAL A 195 47.47 29.27 23.15
N PRO A 196 48.68 29.04 23.69
CA PRO A 196 48.99 27.78 24.35
C PRO A 196 48.03 27.47 25.49
N ARG A 197 47.77 26.17 25.69
CA ARG A 197 46.90 25.71 26.75
C ARG A 197 47.46 26.09 28.12
N ASP A 198 46.72 26.89 28.87
CA ASP A 198 46.98 27.20 30.28
C ASP A 198 46.31 26.13 31.19
N PRO A 199 47.10 25.29 31.91
CA PRO A 199 46.54 24.21 32.73
C PRO A 199 45.62 24.69 33.84
N TYR A 200 45.95 25.81 34.49
CA TYR A 200 45.17 26.37 35.59
C TYR A 200 43.83 26.91 35.12
N THR A 201 43.82 27.65 34.01
CA THR A 201 42.59 28.23 33.45
C THR A 201 41.59 27.15 33.05
N VAL A 202 42.05 26.06 32.43
CA VAL A 202 41.19 24.92 32.05
C VAL A 202 40.64 24.20 33.28
N LEU A 203 41.46 23.93 34.29
CA LEU A 203 41.01 23.29 35.54
C LEU A 203 40.00 24.16 36.28
N ARG A 204 40.23 25.47 36.34
CA ARG A 204 39.34 26.44 36.98
C ARG A 204 38.00 26.52 36.26
N GLN A 205 38.01 26.58 34.93
CA GLN A 205 36.78 26.55 34.12
C GLN A 205 35.99 25.26 34.36
N ALA A 206 36.66 24.10 34.35
CA ALA A 206 36.01 22.82 34.61
C ALA A 206 35.43 22.73 36.03
N HIS A 207 36.11 23.29 37.03
CA HIS A 207 35.63 23.36 38.40
C HIS A 207 34.43 24.30 38.55
N MET A 208 34.49 25.50 37.97
CA MET A 208 33.37 26.45 37.98
C MET A 208 32.14 25.90 37.25
N ALA A 209 32.33 25.20 36.12
CA ALA A 209 31.25 24.52 35.41
C ALA A 209 30.55 23.44 36.26
N ARG A 210 31.27 22.79 37.18
CA ARG A 210 30.71 21.76 38.07
C ARG A 210 30.02 22.34 39.30
N GLU A 211 30.60 23.35 39.93
CA GLU A 211 30.21 23.76 41.28
C GLU A 211 29.35 25.01 41.35
N THR A 212 29.63 26.02 40.52
CA THR A 212 28.95 27.33 40.63
C THR A 212 27.78 27.49 39.65
N GLY A 213 27.57 26.54 38.74
CA GLY A 213 26.44 26.55 37.81
C GLY A 213 26.42 27.76 36.88
N GLN A 214 27.58 28.38 36.65
CA GLN A 214 27.70 29.71 36.04
C GLN A 214 27.66 29.69 34.50
N ASP A 215 27.43 28.51 33.91
CA ASP A 215 27.21 28.39 32.48
C ASP A 215 25.74 28.69 32.16
N GLN A 216 25.49 29.83 31.50
CA GLN A 216 24.13 30.29 31.20
C GLN A 216 23.43 29.41 30.16
N ASP A 217 24.20 28.66 29.36
CA ASP A 217 23.70 27.78 28.30
C ASP A 217 23.60 26.31 28.75
N ALA A 218 24.18 25.93 29.88
CA ALA A 218 24.09 24.57 30.41
C ALA A 218 22.81 24.35 31.20
N ASN A 219 21.98 23.39 30.77
CA ASN A 219 20.80 22.97 31.51
C ASN A 219 21.20 22.07 32.70
N TYR A 220 21.31 22.65 33.89
CA TYR A 220 21.49 21.93 35.17
C TYR A 220 20.21 21.24 35.64
N GLY A 221 19.52 20.53 34.75
CA GLY A 221 18.45 19.63 35.13
C GLY A 221 19.01 18.61 36.13
N LYS A 222 18.46 18.58 37.35
CA LYS A 222 18.86 17.58 38.36
C LYS A 222 18.63 16.19 37.77
N LYS A 223 19.70 15.44 37.47
CA LYS A 223 19.60 14.01 37.12
C LYS A 223 18.89 13.34 38.29
N LYS A 224 17.70 12.79 38.03
CA LYS A 224 16.97 12.02 39.05
C LYS A 224 17.71 10.71 39.24
N TYR A 225 18.33 10.55 40.40
CA TYR A 225 18.94 9.29 40.78
C TYR A 225 17.84 8.33 41.25
N PRO A 226 17.92 7.03 40.93
CA PRO A 226 16.96 6.01 41.39
C PRO A 226 16.74 6.05 42.92
N MET A 227 17.80 6.29 43.68
CA MET A 227 17.75 6.46 45.14
C MET A 227 16.81 7.60 45.57
N LYS A 228 16.77 8.69 44.80
CA LYS A 228 15.87 9.82 45.08
C LYS A 228 14.42 9.46 44.81
N ASP A 229 14.14 8.75 43.72
CA ASP A 229 12.79 8.29 43.41
C ASP A 229 12.28 7.29 44.47
N PHE A 230 13.14 6.39 44.95
CA PHE A 230 12.84 5.51 46.08
C PHE A 230 12.57 6.28 47.38
N MET A 231 13.41 7.28 47.70
CA MET A 231 13.23 8.12 48.88
C MET A 231 11.94 8.95 48.80
N GLU A 232 11.62 9.52 47.64
CA GLU A 232 10.36 10.23 47.42
C GLU A 232 9.15 9.30 47.55
N ALA A 233 9.22 8.07 47.02
CA ALA A 233 8.16 7.07 47.16
C ALA A 233 7.97 6.66 48.63
N SER A 234 9.08 6.48 49.37
CA SER A 234 9.08 6.18 50.81
C SER A 234 8.48 7.32 51.64
N LEU A 235 8.62 8.57 51.18
CA LEU A 235 8.00 9.76 51.76
C LEU A 235 6.55 9.98 51.29
N GLY A 236 5.95 9.03 50.56
CA GLY A 236 4.53 9.04 50.18
C GLY A 236 4.24 9.68 48.82
N LYS A 237 5.24 9.90 47.97
CA LYS A 237 4.99 10.32 46.58
C LYS A 237 4.37 9.17 45.78
N PHE A 238 3.32 9.47 45.02
CA PHE A 238 2.71 8.50 44.12
C PHE A 238 3.66 8.10 42.99
N ALA A 239 4.03 6.81 42.91
CA ALA A 239 4.97 6.27 41.93
C ALA A 239 4.30 6.01 40.57
N ARG A 240 3.80 7.06 39.90
CA ARG A 240 3.36 6.97 38.49
C ARG A 240 4.51 7.38 37.56
N PRO A 241 4.76 6.64 36.47
CA PRO A 241 5.64 7.11 35.41
C PRO A 241 5.15 8.46 34.87
N ASN A 242 6.06 9.43 34.69
CA ASN A 242 5.68 10.79 34.29
C ASN A 242 4.99 10.86 32.92
N ASP A 243 5.24 9.89 32.03
CA ASP A 243 4.70 9.88 30.65
C ASP A 243 3.34 9.15 30.54
N HIS A 244 2.94 8.39 31.58
CA HIS A 244 1.72 7.59 31.55
C HIS A 244 0.46 8.46 31.39
N LEU A 245 0.36 9.56 32.15
CA LEU A 245 -0.78 10.46 32.06
C LEU A 245 -0.89 11.15 30.69
N ARG A 246 0.25 11.54 30.11
CA ARG A 246 0.27 12.19 28.79
C ARG A 246 -0.27 11.26 27.71
N ARG A 247 0.18 9.99 27.70
CA ARG A 247 -0.29 8.99 26.72
C ARG A 247 -1.75 8.64 26.95
N PHE A 248 -2.15 8.43 28.20
CA PHE A 248 -3.54 8.19 28.58
C PHE A 248 -4.45 9.30 28.07
N LEU A 249 -4.11 10.58 28.26
CA LEU A 249 -4.94 11.68 27.78
C LEU A 249 -4.97 11.82 26.25
N ALA A 250 -3.91 11.41 25.55
CA ALA A 250 -3.83 11.50 24.10
C ALA A 250 -4.59 10.38 23.38
N HIS A 251 -4.60 9.18 23.95
CA HIS A 251 -5.08 7.95 23.33
C HIS A 251 -6.10 7.21 24.20
N ASP A 252 -6.85 7.92 25.05
CA ASP A 252 -7.89 7.32 25.87
C ASP A 252 -8.94 6.68 24.95
N ARG A 253 -9.30 5.42 25.25
CA ARG A 253 -10.26 4.60 24.47
C ARG A 253 -9.82 4.24 23.04
N ASP A 254 -8.62 4.62 22.60
CA ASP A 254 -8.08 4.16 21.33
C ASP A 254 -7.55 2.72 21.47
N VAL A 255 -8.25 1.79 20.83
CA VAL A 255 -7.91 0.37 20.81
C VAL A 255 -7.74 -0.11 19.38
N LEU A 256 -6.60 -0.71 19.10
CA LEU A 256 -6.34 -1.38 17.82
C LEU A 256 -6.77 -2.83 17.94
N ARG A 257 -7.73 -3.22 17.11
CA ARG A 257 -8.30 -4.57 17.08
C ARG A 257 -7.81 -5.35 15.88
N PHE A 258 -7.33 -6.57 16.12
CA PHE A 258 -6.88 -7.53 15.11
C PHE A 258 -7.60 -8.87 15.27
N PHE A 259 -7.86 -9.53 14.16
CA PHE A 259 -8.35 -10.90 14.10
C PHE A 259 -7.17 -11.84 13.85
N ALA A 260 -7.07 -12.88 14.64
CA ALA A 260 -5.92 -13.75 14.66
C ALA A 260 -6.32 -15.22 14.74
N ILE A 261 -5.44 -16.09 14.28
CA ILE A 261 -5.60 -17.54 14.34
C ILE A 261 -4.37 -18.18 14.95
N TRP A 262 -4.58 -19.17 15.80
CA TRP A 262 -3.53 -20.05 16.27
C TRP A 262 -3.81 -21.45 15.70
N ASP A 263 -2.94 -21.87 14.78
CA ASP A 263 -3.03 -23.21 14.22
C ASP A 263 -2.23 -24.18 15.09
N ASP A 264 -2.92 -25.04 15.83
CA ASP A 264 -2.32 -26.11 16.63
C ASP A 264 -2.50 -27.50 15.99
N THR A 265 -3.01 -27.59 14.75
CA THR A 265 -3.44 -28.85 14.10
C THR A 265 -2.33 -29.88 13.89
N GLU A 266 -1.06 -29.47 13.98
CA GLU A 266 0.08 -30.39 13.95
C GLU A 266 0.12 -31.32 15.17
N LYS A 267 -0.52 -30.94 16.28
CA LYS A 267 -0.61 -31.79 17.49
C LYS A 267 -1.74 -32.81 17.38
N LEU A 268 -1.58 -33.93 18.10
CA LEU A 268 -2.52 -35.06 18.09
C LEU A 268 -4.00 -34.68 18.38
N TYR A 269 -4.22 -33.68 19.23
CA TYR A 269 -5.55 -33.14 19.58
C TYR A 269 -5.65 -31.64 19.27
N GLY A 270 -4.82 -31.18 18.34
CA GLY A 270 -4.73 -29.78 17.96
C GLY A 270 -5.96 -29.31 17.20
N ILE A 271 -6.47 -28.13 17.58
CA ILE A 271 -7.52 -27.45 16.85
C ILE A 271 -7.04 -26.06 16.44
N ARG A 272 -7.69 -25.46 15.43
CA ARG A 272 -7.45 -24.07 15.07
C ARG A 272 -8.26 -23.17 15.99
N HIS A 273 -7.58 -22.37 16.80
CA HIS A 273 -8.22 -21.40 17.68
C HIS A 273 -8.32 -20.03 17.01
N ARG A 274 -9.49 -19.40 17.09
CA ARG A 274 -9.70 -18.03 16.60
C ARG A 274 -9.64 -17.06 17.77
N TYR A 275 -8.82 -16.03 17.62
CA TYR A 275 -8.58 -15.01 18.63
C TYR A 275 -8.89 -13.61 18.11
N THR A 276 -9.33 -12.74 19.02
CA THR A 276 -9.39 -11.29 18.81
C THR A 276 -8.36 -10.64 19.71
N LEU A 277 -7.43 -9.89 19.12
CA LEU A 277 -6.39 -9.17 19.84
C LEU A 277 -6.76 -7.70 19.95
N HIS A 278 -6.66 -7.16 21.16
CA HIS A 278 -6.79 -5.74 21.45
C HIS A 278 -5.44 -5.17 21.90
N PHE A 279 -4.99 -4.11 21.24
CA PHE A 279 -3.82 -3.33 21.65
C PHE A 279 -4.29 -1.94 22.11
N PHE A 280 -4.03 -1.62 23.37
CA PHE A 280 -4.43 -0.34 23.99
C PHE A 280 -3.30 0.68 23.83
N LEU A 281 -3.56 1.76 23.08
CA LEU A 281 -2.55 2.80 22.78
C LEU A 281 -2.19 3.67 24.00
N ALA A 282 -3.11 3.82 24.95
CA ALA A 282 -2.86 4.56 26.20
C ALA A 282 -1.66 4.01 27.00
N ASP A 283 -1.55 2.68 27.09
CA ASP A 283 -0.62 2.01 28.00
C ASP A 283 0.33 1.02 27.31
N ASN A 284 0.20 0.84 25.98
CA ASN A 284 0.90 -0.17 25.17
C ASN A 284 0.72 -1.59 25.75
N THR A 285 -0.52 -1.95 26.09
CA THR A 285 -0.86 -3.27 26.63
C THR A 285 -1.66 -4.09 25.62
N ILE A 286 -1.49 -5.41 25.68
CA ILE A 286 -2.17 -6.38 24.81
C ILE A 286 -3.14 -7.21 25.64
N GLU A 287 -4.33 -7.41 25.11
CA GLU A 287 -5.34 -8.35 25.60
C GLU A 287 -5.72 -9.29 24.46
N ILE A 288 -5.88 -10.58 24.75
CA ILE A 288 -6.26 -11.58 23.74
C ILE A 288 -7.52 -12.29 24.21
N LEU A 289 -8.58 -12.15 23.41
CA LEU A 289 -9.88 -12.75 23.64
C LEU A 289 -10.06 -13.96 22.73
N GLU A 290 -10.66 -15.02 23.25
CA GLU A 290 -11.01 -16.20 22.46
C GLU A 290 -12.40 -16.03 21.85
N SER A 291 -12.52 -16.27 20.55
CA SER A 291 -13.80 -16.24 19.84
C SER A 291 -14.26 -17.67 19.57
N TYR A 292 -15.38 -18.05 20.18
CA TYR A 292 -15.96 -19.39 20.04
C TYR A 292 -17.05 -19.42 18.97
N GLU A 293 -17.05 -20.50 18.19
CA GLU A 293 -18.20 -20.86 17.36
C GLU A 293 -19.27 -21.56 18.20
N ARG A 294 -20.53 -21.46 17.76
CA ARG A 294 -21.63 -22.18 18.42
C ARG A 294 -21.38 -23.68 18.30
N ASN A 295 -21.56 -24.40 19.40
CA ASN A 295 -21.33 -25.85 19.50
C ASN A 295 -19.87 -26.28 19.22
N SER A 296 -18.89 -25.43 19.52
CA SER A 296 -17.45 -25.75 19.36
C SER A 296 -16.92 -26.79 20.34
N GLY A 297 -17.64 -27.11 21.41
CA GLY A 297 -17.21 -28.07 22.44
C GLY A 297 -16.12 -27.54 23.38
N CYS A 298 -15.64 -26.30 23.17
CA CYS A 298 -14.75 -25.60 24.10
C CYS A 298 -15.56 -24.94 25.23
N ASP A 299 -15.05 -25.00 26.45
CA ASP A 299 -15.62 -24.26 27.59
C ASP A 299 -15.46 -22.74 27.34
N PRO A 300 -16.51 -21.91 27.49
CA PRO A 300 -16.44 -20.49 27.18
C PRO A 300 -15.58 -19.68 28.17
N PHE A 301 -14.27 -19.67 27.96
CA PHE A 301 -13.33 -18.76 28.62
C PHE A 301 -13.08 -17.52 27.75
N PRO A 302 -13.60 -16.33 28.12
CA PRO A 302 -13.55 -15.18 27.21
C PRO A 302 -12.14 -14.65 26.91
N LYS A 303 -11.15 -14.91 27.78
CA LYS A 303 -9.80 -14.38 27.66
C LYS A 303 -8.77 -15.50 27.61
N LEU A 304 -7.90 -15.44 26.61
CA LEU A 304 -6.65 -16.20 26.60
C LEU A 304 -5.58 -15.49 27.43
N LEU A 305 -5.47 -14.17 27.25
CA LEU A 305 -4.45 -13.35 27.91
C LEU A 305 -5.10 -12.10 28.52
N ASN A 306 -4.89 -11.93 29.83
CA ASN A 306 -5.27 -10.70 30.52
C ASN A 306 -4.46 -9.51 30.01
N ARG A 307 -5.06 -8.32 30.03
CA ARG A 307 -4.41 -7.06 29.64
C ARG A 307 -3.08 -6.89 30.36
N THR A 308 -1.99 -7.02 29.61
CA THR A 308 -0.63 -7.01 30.14
C THR A 308 0.32 -6.39 29.12
N LYS A 309 1.46 -5.88 29.59
CA LYS A 309 2.51 -5.37 28.70
C LYS A 309 3.34 -6.56 28.22
N LEU A 310 3.14 -6.98 26.98
CA LEU A 310 3.76 -8.19 26.45
C LEU A 310 5.21 -7.90 26.01
N SER A 311 6.18 -8.66 26.54
CA SER A 311 7.57 -8.58 26.10
C SER A 311 7.77 -9.35 24.78
N LYS A 312 8.71 -8.94 23.94
CA LYS A 312 9.12 -9.65 22.71
C LYS A 312 9.92 -10.92 23.03
N ASP A 313 10.67 -10.92 24.13
CA ASP A 313 11.52 -12.04 24.51
C ASP A 313 10.72 -13.14 25.22
N PRO A 314 10.66 -14.38 24.69
CA PRO A 314 9.88 -15.46 25.27
C PRO A 314 10.37 -15.87 26.67
N ALA A 315 11.67 -15.74 26.94
CA ALA A 315 12.24 -16.01 28.26
C ALA A 315 11.75 -15.01 29.33
N ARG A 316 11.58 -13.74 28.96
CA ARG A 316 11.08 -12.70 29.87
C ARG A 316 9.57 -12.77 30.08
N GLN A 317 8.83 -13.30 29.10
CA GLN A 317 7.39 -13.54 29.25
C GLN A 317 7.11 -14.51 30.41
N ALA A 318 7.83 -15.63 30.50
CA ALA A 318 7.61 -16.64 31.53
C ALA A 318 8.03 -16.22 32.96
N CYS A 319 9.01 -15.32 33.08
CA CYS A 319 9.65 -14.97 34.34
C CYS A 319 9.23 -13.60 34.91
N ALA A 320 8.18 -12.97 34.35
CA ALA A 320 7.71 -11.64 34.75
C ALA A 320 7.24 -11.52 36.22
N ALA A 321 7.14 -12.64 36.95
CA ALA A 321 6.75 -12.66 38.36
C ALA A 321 7.93 -12.61 39.36
N VAL A 322 9.19 -12.78 38.94
CA VAL A 322 10.28 -13.02 39.93
C VAL A 322 11.51 -12.12 39.80
N CYS A 323 11.90 -11.59 38.63
CA CYS A 323 13.07 -10.69 38.59
C CYS A 323 12.99 -9.74 37.40
N ASP A 324 12.59 -8.48 37.64
CA ASP A 324 13.14 -7.34 36.89
C ASP A 324 14.26 -6.70 37.71
N GLU A 325 15.05 -7.52 38.41
CA GLU A 325 16.35 -7.14 38.97
C GLU A 325 17.42 -7.19 37.88
N GLY A 326 17.18 -6.46 36.80
CA GLY A 326 18.21 -6.05 35.86
C GLY A 326 18.70 -4.67 36.25
N ALA A 327 19.33 -4.56 37.42
CA ALA A 327 20.15 -3.44 37.88
C ALA A 327 19.83 -2.08 37.22
N ASP A 328 18.90 -1.33 37.85
CA ASP A 328 18.63 0.08 37.56
C ASP A 328 19.80 1.00 38.00
N GLY A 329 21.03 0.62 37.63
CA GLY A 329 22.26 1.34 37.83
C GLY A 329 22.82 1.76 36.48
N GLU A 330 22.82 3.06 36.24
CA GLU A 330 23.33 3.75 35.04
C GLU A 330 22.45 3.68 33.80
N ASP A 331 21.72 4.78 33.63
CA ASP A 331 21.01 5.21 32.43
C ASP A 331 19.91 4.24 31.99
N VAL A 332 18.67 4.76 31.93
CA VAL A 332 17.60 4.17 31.15
C VAL A 332 18.07 4.17 29.70
N THR A 333 18.84 3.16 29.33
CA THR A 333 19.22 2.91 27.95
C THR A 333 17.91 2.62 27.21
N PRO A 334 17.72 3.18 26.01
CA PRO A 334 16.50 2.97 25.21
C PRO A 334 16.20 1.49 24.91
N VAL A 335 17.11 0.58 25.26
CA VAL A 335 17.05 -0.88 25.07
C VAL A 335 15.96 -1.54 25.92
N ALA A 336 15.71 -1.09 27.16
CA ALA A 336 14.67 -1.69 28.01
C ALA A 336 13.25 -1.44 27.51
N GLN A 337 13.01 -0.29 26.85
CA GLN A 337 11.71 0.03 26.24
C GLN A 337 11.48 -0.70 24.90
N GLN A 338 12.55 -1.12 24.21
CA GLN A 338 12.47 -1.84 22.93
C GLN A 338 12.03 -3.30 23.08
N ASN A 339 12.09 -3.87 24.29
CA ASN A 339 11.77 -5.28 24.54
C ASN A 339 10.27 -5.56 24.70
N TYR A 340 9.39 -4.56 24.58
CA TYR A 340 7.94 -4.74 24.60
C TYR A 340 7.35 -4.53 23.22
N TYR A 341 6.27 -5.24 22.90
CA TYR A 341 5.55 -5.04 21.64
C TYR A 341 5.00 -3.62 21.55
N SER A 342 5.35 -2.94 20.47
CA SER A 342 4.71 -1.69 20.05
C SER A 342 3.61 -2.01 19.03
N TRP A 343 2.77 -1.02 18.75
CA TRP A 343 1.81 -1.12 17.66
C TRP A 343 2.54 -1.35 16.32
N GLU A 344 3.71 -0.73 16.10
CA GLU A 344 4.51 -0.87 14.86
C GLU A 344 4.93 -2.31 14.54
N ASP A 345 5.03 -3.16 15.56
CA ASP A 345 5.41 -4.56 15.41
C ASP A 345 4.26 -5.43 14.90
N LEU A 346 3.01 -4.96 15.04
CA LEU A 346 1.80 -5.68 14.67
C LEU A 346 1.48 -5.41 13.19
N ALA A 347 1.63 -6.42 12.35
CA ALA A 347 1.23 -6.34 10.94
C ALA A 347 0.46 -7.58 10.51
N ILE A 348 -0.45 -7.41 9.55
CA ILE A 348 -1.21 -8.52 8.96
C ILE A 348 -0.24 -9.47 8.26
N GLY A 349 -0.39 -10.78 8.51
CA GLY A 349 0.49 -11.84 8.02
C GLY A 349 1.71 -12.11 8.90
N LYS A 350 1.98 -11.31 9.93
CA LYS A 350 3.05 -11.60 10.91
C LYS A 350 2.54 -12.50 12.05
N TYR A 351 3.48 -13.27 12.61
CA TYR A 351 3.25 -14.08 13.79
C TYR A 351 3.60 -13.28 15.05
N LEU A 352 2.66 -13.25 15.99
CA LEU A 352 2.85 -12.75 17.34
C LEU A 352 3.23 -13.91 18.27
N GLN A 353 4.35 -13.77 18.98
CA GLN A 353 4.83 -14.78 19.92
C GLN A 353 4.29 -14.48 21.33
N VAL A 354 3.39 -15.34 21.82
CA VAL A 354 2.75 -15.20 23.14
C VAL A 354 2.93 -16.48 23.96
N TYR A 355 3.73 -16.45 25.02
CA TYR A 355 4.04 -17.58 25.91
C TYR A 355 4.29 -18.89 25.14
N SER A 356 5.24 -18.86 24.21
CA SER A 356 5.59 -19.98 23.32
C SER A 356 4.53 -20.39 22.28
N ARG A 357 3.40 -19.67 22.17
CA ARG A 357 2.40 -19.84 21.10
C ARG A 357 2.63 -18.83 19.97
N ARG A 358 2.54 -19.30 18.72
CA ARG A 358 2.67 -18.47 17.51
C ARG A 358 1.28 -18.16 16.97
N ILE A 359 0.81 -16.94 17.21
CA ILE A 359 -0.52 -16.49 16.78
C ILE A 359 -0.37 -15.67 15.51
N LEU A 360 -1.02 -16.07 14.42
CA LEU A 360 -0.97 -15.38 13.13
C LEU A 360 -2.05 -14.29 13.07
N LEU A 361 -1.66 -13.04 12.74
CA LEU A 361 -2.60 -11.96 12.51
C LEU A 361 -3.16 -12.03 11.09
N LEU A 362 -4.48 -12.19 10.95
CA LEU A 362 -5.16 -12.38 9.66
C LEU A 362 -5.76 -11.09 9.10
N ASP A 363 -6.38 -10.30 9.97
CA ASP A 363 -7.13 -9.10 9.58
C ASP A 363 -7.11 -8.05 10.71
N ALA A 364 -7.43 -6.81 10.36
CA ALA A 364 -7.51 -5.69 11.27
C ALA A 364 -8.81 -4.91 11.02
N ASP A 365 -9.36 -4.36 12.10
CA ASP A 365 -10.58 -3.56 12.05
C ASP A 365 -10.42 -2.28 11.24
N GLN A 366 -11.52 -1.68 10.79
CA GLN A 366 -11.48 -0.47 9.96
C GLN A 366 -10.80 0.69 10.71
N HIS A 367 -11.12 0.89 11.99
CA HIS A 367 -10.47 1.89 12.83
C HIS A 367 -8.95 1.68 12.91
N THR A 368 -8.51 0.43 13.09
CA THR A 368 -7.09 0.08 13.09
C THR A 368 -6.45 0.46 11.76
N ARG A 369 -7.07 0.12 10.63
CA ARG A 369 -6.54 0.47 9.30
C ARG A 369 -6.40 1.97 9.09
N ASP A 370 -7.41 2.74 9.50
CA ASP A 370 -7.39 4.21 9.39
C ASP A 370 -6.28 4.83 10.25
N TRP A 371 -6.11 4.31 11.46
CA TRP A 371 -5.03 4.72 12.36
C TRP A 371 -3.64 4.45 11.77
N TYR A 372 -3.44 3.28 11.16
CA TYR A 372 -2.18 2.89 10.51
C TYR A 372 -1.88 3.74 9.27
N ASN A 373 -2.91 4.05 8.48
CA ASN A 373 -2.81 4.97 7.34
C ASN A 373 -2.43 6.39 7.78
N GLY A 374 -2.97 6.87 8.91
CA GLY A 374 -2.61 8.17 9.50
C GLY A 374 -1.16 8.28 9.95
N HIS A 375 -0.53 7.16 10.29
CA HIS A 375 0.88 7.07 10.69
C HIS A 375 1.81 6.64 9.55
N ALA A 376 1.34 6.69 8.29
CA ALA A 376 2.09 6.33 7.08
C ALA A 376 2.60 4.87 7.04
N MET A 377 1.95 3.95 7.76
CA MET A 377 2.24 2.51 7.72
C MET A 377 0.97 1.75 7.34
N SER A 378 0.66 1.63 6.05
CA SER A 378 -0.55 0.90 5.61
C SER A 378 -0.46 -0.59 5.93
N LEU A 379 -1.53 -1.16 6.50
CA LEU A 379 -1.67 -2.60 6.71
C LEU A 379 -1.97 -3.35 5.40
N ALA A 380 -1.52 -4.60 5.30
CA ALA A 380 -1.79 -5.47 4.16
C ALA A 380 -3.29 -5.87 4.06
N SER A 381 -3.70 -6.47 2.94
CA SER A 381 -5.05 -7.00 2.79
C SER A 381 -5.33 -8.18 3.73
N ALA A 382 -6.60 -8.35 4.12
CA ALA A 382 -7.04 -9.47 4.95
C ALA A 382 -6.68 -10.82 4.31
N ILE A 383 -6.21 -11.78 5.12
CA ILE A 383 -5.87 -13.13 4.66
C ILE A 383 -7.08 -14.05 4.91
N PRO A 384 -7.83 -14.46 3.87
CA PRO A 384 -8.97 -15.35 4.04
C PRO A 384 -8.48 -16.80 4.25
N VAL A 385 -8.66 -17.32 5.46
CA VAL A 385 -8.50 -18.75 5.73
C VAL A 385 -9.82 -19.43 5.33
N LYS A 386 -9.84 -20.07 4.16
CA LYS A 386 -10.96 -20.92 3.74
C LYS A 386 -10.68 -22.35 4.19
N ASP A 387 -11.60 -22.92 4.95
CA ASP A 387 -11.58 -24.35 5.20
C ASP A 387 -12.02 -25.08 3.93
N GLU A 388 -11.25 -26.10 3.53
CA GLU A 388 -11.61 -26.94 2.39
C GLU A 388 -12.81 -27.81 2.77
N ILE A 389 -13.99 -27.43 2.28
CA ILE A 389 -15.20 -28.25 2.42
C ILE A 389 -15.06 -29.41 1.43
N ILE A 390 -14.70 -30.59 1.94
CA ILE A 390 -14.71 -31.81 1.14
C ILE A 390 -16.19 -32.10 0.78
N PRO A 391 -16.59 -32.01 -0.50
CA PRO A 391 -17.97 -32.29 -0.88
C PRO A 391 -18.25 -33.76 -0.59
N ARG A 392 -19.40 -34.02 0.04
CA ARG A 392 -19.84 -35.39 0.28
C ARG A 392 -20.05 -36.09 -1.08
N PRO A 393 -19.59 -37.33 -1.26
CA PRO A 393 -19.84 -38.06 -2.48
C PRO A 393 -21.35 -38.18 -2.70
N VAL A 394 -21.82 -37.77 -3.87
CA VAL A 394 -23.23 -37.90 -4.24
C VAL A 394 -23.47 -39.35 -4.61
N SER A 395 -24.40 -40.01 -3.91
CA SER A 395 -24.83 -41.36 -4.27
C SER A 395 -25.68 -41.30 -5.55
N LEU A 396 -25.19 -41.92 -6.62
CA LEU A 396 -25.97 -42.11 -7.84
C LEU A 396 -26.89 -43.32 -7.64
N PRO A 397 -28.17 -43.24 -8.05
CA PRO A 397 -29.06 -44.39 -7.99
C PRO A 397 -28.51 -45.51 -8.89
N PRO A 398 -28.73 -46.78 -8.52
CA PRO A 398 -28.32 -47.92 -9.34
C PRO A 398 -29.02 -47.90 -10.71
N GLN A 399 -28.46 -48.65 -11.66
CA GLN A 399 -29.10 -48.87 -12.96
C GLN A 399 -30.43 -49.62 -12.76
N HIS A 400 -31.38 -49.38 -13.67
CA HIS A 400 -32.70 -49.98 -13.59
C HIS A 400 -32.67 -51.49 -13.89
N ASP A 401 -33.29 -52.29 -13.02
CA ASP A 401 -33.32 -53.76 -13.12
C ASP A 401 -34.20 -54.32 -14.26
N GLY A 402 -34.89 -53.45 -15.01
CA GLY A 402 -35.73 -53.83 -16.15
C GLY A 402 -37.17 -54.25 -15.81
N LEU A 403 -37.51 -54.30 -14.51
CA LEU A 403 -38.86 -54.57 -14.03
C LEU A 403 -39.62 -53.27 -13.77
N GLY A 404 -40.87 -53.19 -14.23
CA GLY A 404 -41.72 -52.01 -14.03
C GLY A 404 -41.29 -50.79 -14.85
N SER A 405 -41.84 -49.63 -14.50
CA SER A 405 -41.45 -48.34 -15.07
C SER A 405 -40.22 -47.81 -14.34
N GLU A 406 -39.26 -47.27 -15.08
CA GLU A 406 -38.07 -46.63 -14.50
C GLU A 406 -38.42 -45.49 -13.54
N GLU A 407 -39.48 -44.73 -13.86
CA GLU A 407 -39.96 -43.62 -13.04
C GLU A 407 -40.50 -44.11 -11.69
N ASP A 408 -41.04 -45.32 -11.66
CA ASP A 408 -41.62 -45.96 -10.48
C ASP A 408 -40.53 -46.66 -9.64
N SER A 409 -39.66 -47.45 -10.29
CA SER A 409 -38.51 -48.11 -9.66
C SER A 409 -37.54 -47.11 -9.02
N LEU A 410 -37.40 -45.92 -9.60
CA LEU A 410 -36.56 -44.85 -9.05
C LEU A 410 -37.11 -44.30 -7.73
N GLN A 411 -38.43 -44.31 -7.52
CA GLN A 411 -39.04 -43.87 -6.26
C GLN A 411 -38.68 -44.80 -5.10
N SER A 412 -38.50 -46.09 -5.37
CA SER A 412 -37.97 -47.06 -4.38
C SER A 412 -36.52 -46.75 -3.97
N CYS A 413 -35.74 -46.13 -4.86
CA CYS A 413 -34.37 -45.69 -4.54
C CYS A 413 -34.35 -44.38 -3.74
N TYR A 414 -35.30 -43.49 -3.99
CA TYR A 414 -35.38 -42.18 -3.33
C TYR A 414 -36.11 -42.20 -1.99
N HIS A 415 -37.06 -43.11 -1.81
CA HIS A 415 -37.93 -43.16 -0.65
C HIS A 415 -38.03 -44.58 -0.10
N LEU A 416 -37.95 -44.70 1.23
CA LEU A 416 -38.18 -45.97 1.92
C LEU A 416 -39.60 -46.51 1.67
N LEU A 417 -40.58 -45.62 1.61
CA LEU A 417 -41.95 -45.93 1.19
C LEU A 417 -42.14 -45.35 -0.22
N PRO A 418 -42.18 -46.18 -1.27
CA PRO A 418 -42.26 -45.70 -2.64
C PRO A 418 -43.55 -44.90 -2.83
N LYS A 419 -43.39 -43.70 -3.39
CA LYS A 419 -44.51 -42.84 -3.76
C LYS A 419 -44.75 -42.99 -5.25
N ALA A 420 -46.01 -43.06 -5.66
CA ALA A 420 -46.34 -43.08 -7.07
C ALA A 420 -45.76 -41.83 -7.77
N PRO A 421 -45.09 -41.99 -8.93
CA PRO A 421 -44.54 -40.86 -9.65
C PRO A 421 -45.68 -39.93 -10.09
N LEU A 422 -45.52 -38.63 -9.81
CA LEU A 422 -46.48 -37.62 -10.19
C LEU A 422 -46.30 -37.28 -11.67
N LYS A 423 -47.37 -37.38 -12.45
CA LYS A 423 -47.42 -36.84 -13.82
C LYS A 423 -47.60 -35.34 -13.76
N SER A 424 -46.97 -34.59 -14.66
CA SER A 424 -47.16 -33.14 -14.73
C SER A 424 -48.61 -32.82 -15.09
N ILE A 425 -49.19 -31.77 -14.48
CA ILE A 425 -50.58 -31.38 -14.74
C ILE A 425 -50.77 -31.02 -16.23
N GLU A 426 -49.77 -30.39 -16.85
CA GLU A 426 -49.75 -30.09 -18.28
C GLU A 426 -49.87 -31.34 -19.17
N SER A 427 -49.37 -32.49 -18.70
CA SER A 427 -49.47 -33.75 -19.44
C SER A 427 -50.90 -34.33 -19.46
N LEU A 428 -51.76 -33.88 -18.55
CA LEU A 428 -53.14 -34.38 -18.38
C LEU A 428 -54.15 -33.53 -19.16
N ASP A 429 -53.93 -32.22 -19.27
CA ASP A 429 -54.95 -31.29 -19.80
C ASP A 429 -54.89 -31.09 -21.32
N THR A 430 -53.74 -31.34 -21.97
CA THR A 430 -53.57 -31.10 -23.41
C THR A 430 -53.60 -32.40 -24.21
N THR A 431 -54.51 -32.49 -25.18
CA THR A 431 -54.61 -33.63 -26.13
C THR A 431 -54.26 -33.19 -27.55
N GLU A 432 -53.26 -32.33 -27.66
CA GLU A 432 -52.73 -31.90 -28.96
C GLU A 432 -51.95 -33.06 -29.59
N VAL A 433 -52.30 -33.41 -30.83
CA VAL A 433 -51.72 -34.56 -31.55
C VAL A 433 -51.08 -34.08 -32.85
N LEU A 434 -49.78 -34.35 -33.00
CA LEU A 434 -49.05 -34.14 -34.24
C LEU A 434 -49.11 -35.40 -35.09
N ARG A 435 -49.42 -35.26 -36.37
CA ARG A 435 -49.57 -36.37 -37.31
C ARG A 435 -48.61 -36.23 -38.48
N PHE A 436 -47.88 -37.31 -38.74
CA PHE A 436 -46.95 -37.43 -39.84
C PHE A 436 -47.29 -38.65 -40.68
N ARG A 437 -47.13 -38.56 -42.00
CA ARG A 437 -47.14 -39.73 -42.86
C ARG A 437 -45.74 -40.31 -42.93
N ALA A 438 -45.67 -41.63 -42.82
CA ALA A 438 -44.42 -42.37 -42.82
C ALA A 438 -44.47 -43.56 -43.78
N ARG A 439 -43.28 -43.95 -44.25
CA ARG A 439 -43.05 -45.18 -45.01
C ARG A 439 -41.88 -45.94 -44.41
N PHE A 440 -41.80 -47.24 -44.64
CA PHE A 440 -40.65 -48.01 -44.20
C PHE A 440 -39.42 -47.70 -45.04
N GLU A 441 -38.27 -47.74 -44.36
CA GLU A 441 -36.98 -47.87 -45.01
C GLU A 441 -36.61 -49.36 -45.08
N THR A 442 -36.95 -50.00 -46.19
CA THR A 442 -36.81 -51.45 -46.38
C THR A 442 -36.65 -51.77 -47.86
N THR A 443 -35.90 -52.85 -48.15
CA THR A 443 -35.71 -53.40 -49.50
C THR A 443 -36.73 -54.48 -49.84
N LEU A 444 -37.58 -54.88 -48.88
CA LEU A 444 -38.58 -55.93 -49.09
C LEU A 444 -39.74 -55.39 -49.96
N PRO A 445 -40.04 -56.03 -51.10
CA PRO A 445 -41.03 -55.52 -52.06
C PRO A 445 -42.44 -55.39 -51.47
N GLU A 446 -42.79 -56.26 -50.52
CA GLU A 446 -44.08 -56.25 -49.83
C GLU A 446 -44.26 -55.02 -48.92
N ASP A 447 -43.18 -54.54 -48.31
CA ASP A 447 -43.23 -53.45 -47.33
C ASP A 447 -43.06 -52.05 -47.96
N ILE A 448 -42.53 -51.95 -49.18
CA ILE A 448 -42.28 -50.67 -49.89
C ILE A 448 -43.59 -49.89 -50.15
N GLY A 449 -44.66 -50.61 -50.45
CA GLY A 449 -45.98 -50.03 -50.73
C GLY A 449 -46.71 -49.51 -49.49
N ARG A 450 -46.30 -49.93 -48.28
CA ARG A 450 -47.04 -49.66 -47.05
C ARG A 450 -46.90 -48.20 -46.63
N ARG A 451 -47.99 -47.64 -46.11
CA ARG A 451 -48.08 -46.23 -45.68
C ARG A 451 -48.67 -46.16 -44.28
N PHE A 452 -48.00 -45.41 -43.42
CA PHE A 452 -48.33 -45.27 -42.01
C PHE A 452 -48.63 -43.82 -41.65
N VAL A 453 -49.43 -43.64 -40.61
CA VAL A 453 -49.62 -42.38 -39.90
C VAL A 453 -49.01 -42.52 -38.53
N VAL A 454 -47.99 -41.74 -38.26
CA VAL A 454 -47.35 -41.61 -36.95
C VAL A 454 -48.05 -40.46 -36.24
N SER A 455 -48.78 -40.76 -35.16
CA SER A 455 -49.46 -39.79 -34.32
C SER A 455 -48.71 -39.66 -33.00
N ILE A 456 -48.22 -38.46 -32.70
CA ILE A 456 -47.46 -38.11 -31.50
C ILE A 456 -48.32 -37.19 -30.65
N ILE A 457 -48.48 -37.54 -29.38
CA ILE A 457 -49.22 -36.72 -28.43
C ILE A 457 -48.22 -35.81 -27.72
N VAL A 458 -48.45 -34.50 -27.78
CA VAL A 458 -47.46 -33.51 -27.30
C VAL A 458 -47.29 -33.55 -25.79
N SER A 459 -48.35 -33.90 -25.07
CA SER A 459 -48.44 -33.83 -23.61
C SER A 459 -47.62 -34.91 -22.89
N ASP A 460 -47.61 -36.14 -23.41
CA ASP A 460 -46.87 -37.27 -22.83
C ASP A 460 -45.74 -37.80 -23.73
N GLN A 461 -45.57 -37.21 -24.91
CA GLN A 461 -44.61 -37.63 -25.94
C GLN A 461 -44.79 -39.11 -26.34
N SER A 462 -46.00 -39.64 -26.19
CA SER A 462 -46.32 -40.99 -26.63
C SER A 462 -46.54 -41.03 -28.14
N VAL A 463 -46.15 -42.15 -28.75
CA VAL A 463 -46.24 -42.37 -30.19
C VAL A 463 -47.21 -43.51 -30.44
N SER A 464 -48.08 -43.33 -31.43
CA SER A 464 -48.94 -44.38 -31.98
C SER A 464 -48.79 -44.42 -33.49
N ILE A 465 -48.79 -45.62 -34.07
CA ILE A 465 -48.59 -45.81 -35.51
C ILE A 465 -49.78 -46.59 -36.03
N ALA A 466 -50.47 -46.03 -37.03
CA ALA A 466 -51.58 -46.67 -37.71
C ALA A 466 -51.26 -46.83 -39.20
N GLU A 467 -51.57 -47.99 -39.75
CA GLU A 467 -51.43 -48.30 -41.17
C GLU A 467 -52.73 -48.05 -41.91
N PHE A 468 -52.64 -47.46 -43.11
CA PHE A 468 -53.80 -47.28 -43.98
C PHE A 468 -54.26 -48.61 -44.59
N VAL A 469 -55.58 -48.82 -44.62
CA VAL A 469 -56.17 -49.98 -45.29
C VAL A 469 -56.16 -49.77 -46.80
N GLN A 470 -55.35 -50.54 -47.52
CA GLN A 470 -55.30 -50.51 -48.99
C GLN A 470 -56.05 -51.72 -49.56
N ARG A 471 -57.06 -51.46 -50.40
CA ARG A 471 -57.82 -52.52 -51.09
C ARG A 471 -56.88 -53.30 -52.00
N ASN A 472 -57.06 -54.62 -52.06
CA ASN A 472 -56.30 -55.56 -52.89
C ASN A 472 -54.79 -55.65 -52.56
N SER A 473 -54.34 -55.16 -51.38
CA SER A 473 -52.93 -55.27 -50.96
C SER A 473 -52.57 -56.62 -50.33
N GLY A 474 -53.56 -57.39 -49.89
CA GLY A 474 -53.33 -58.64 -49.12
C GLY A 474 -52.89 -58.41 -47.67
N ILE A 475 -52.72 -57.16 -47.23
CA ILE A 475 -52.28 -56.81 -45.87
C ILE A 475 -53.46 -56.22 -45.10
N VAL A 476 -53.68 -56.72 -43.88
CA VAL A 476 -54.69 -56.17 -42.97
C VAL A 476 -54.13 -54.88 -42.37
N GLY A 477 -54.67 -53.74 -42.77
CA GLY A 477 -54.34 -52.46 -42.15
C GLY A 477 -54.91 -52.35 -40.72
N GLY A 478 -54.45 -51.37 -39.95
CA GLY A 478 -54.86 -51.18 -38.56
C GLY A 478 -53.80 -50.50 -37.71
N LYS A 479 -53.90 -50.62 -36.38
CA LYS A 479 -52.88 -50.10 -35.47
C LYS A 479 -51.62 -50.97 -35.58
N PHE A 480 -50.51 -50.39 -36.03
CA PHE A 480 -49.20 -51.03 -36.07
C PHE A 480 -48.51 -50.95 -34.71
N LEU A 481 -48.62 -49.80 -34.04
CA LEU A 481 -48.10 -49.58 -32.69
C LEU A 481 -49.17 -48.89 -31.85
N GLU A 482 -49.55 -49.53 -30.74
CA GLU A 482 -50.40 -48.89 -29.75
C GLU A 482 -49.67 -47.74 -29.05
N ARG A 483 -50.41 -46.76 -28.54
CA ARG A 483 -49.87 -45.56 -27.87
C ARG A 483 -48.89 -45.96 -26.78
N THR A 484 -47.60 -45.65 -26.96
CA THR A 484 -46.55 -45.97 -25.99
C THR A 484 -45.40 -44.98 -26.12
N ARG A 485 -44.67 -44.71 -25.04
CA ARG A 485 -43.41 -43.92 -25.09
C ARG A 485 -42.28 -44.80 -25.60
N VAL A 486 -41.51 -44.30 -26.56
CA VAL A 486 -40.48 -45.07 -27.26
C VAL A 486 -39.10 -44.55 -26.89
N LYS A 487 -38.18 -45.47 -26.53
CA LYS A 487 -36.78 -45.16 -26.22
C LYS A 487 -35.98 -44.92 -27.50
N ARG A 488 -35.03 -43.98 -27.46
CA ARG A 488 -34.08 -43.72 -28.53
C ARG A 488 -33.12 -44.90 -28.66
N THR A 489 -33.04 -45.47 -29.86
CA THR A 489 -32.17 -46.62 -30.17
C THR A 489 -31.15 -46.25 -31.23
N ARG A 490 -29.93 -46.78 -31.10
CA ARG A 490 -28.88 -46.67 -32.13
C ARG A 490 -29.18 -47.61 -33.31
N PRO A 491 -28.48 -47.47 -34.45
CA PRO A 491 -28.57 -48.43 -35.57
C PRO A 491 -28.28 -49.89 -35.17
N ASP A 492 -27.49 -50.09 -34.11
CA ASP A 492 -27.17 -51.41 -33.54
C ASP A 492 -28.27 -51.98 -32.62
N GLY A 493 -29.35 -51.22 -32.37
CA GLY A 493 -30.46 -51.64 -31.51
C GLY A 493 -30.25 -51.38 -30.01
N SER A 494 -29.05 -50.95 -29.61
CA SER A 494 -28.76 -50.50 -28.25
C SER A 494 -29.49 -49.20 -27.89
N VAL A 495 -30.01 -49.12 -26.67
CA VAL A 495 -30.66 -47.91 -26.14
C VAL A 495 -29.60 -46.84 -25.88
N VAL A 496 -29.90 -45.60 -26.27
CA VAL A 496 -29.03 -44.45 -25.98
C VAL A 496 -29.26 -44.01 -24.54
N PHE A 497 -28.22 -43.99 -23.72
CA PHE A 497 -28.26 -43.41 -22.38
C PHE A 497 -27.75 -41.97 -22.41
N ALA A 498 -28.43 -41.08 -21.69
CA ALA A 498 -27.98 -39.72 -21.42
C ALA A 498 -26.77 -39.73 -20.46
N ALA A 499 -26.07 -38.59 -20.35
CA ALA A 499 -24.92 -38.44 -19.47
C ALA A 499 -25.23 -38.79 -18.00
N ASP A 500 -26.49 -38.65 -17.58
CA ASP A 500 -26.98 -38.96 -16.23
C ASP A 500 -27.31 -40.46 -16.02
N GLY A 501 -26.98 -41.33 -16.99
CA GLY A 501 -27.23 -42.77 -16.91
C GLY A 501 -28.68 -43.21 -17.17
N ARG A 502 -29.59 -42.28 -17.49
CA ARG A 502 -30.99 -42.57 -17.85
C ARG A 502 -31.15 -42.84 -19.35
N PRO A 503 -32.03 -43.73 -19.80
CA PRO A 503 -32.27 -43.92 -21.22
C PRO A 503 -32.94 -42.67 -21.82
N SER A 504 -32.46 -42.28 -22.99
CA SER A 504 -33.00 -41.18 -23.77
C SER A 504 -34.31 -41.63 -24.42
N TRP A 505 -35.39 -40.88 -24.17
CA TRP A 505 -36.67 -41.05 -24.85
C TRP A 505 -36.67 -40.27 -26.17
N LEU A 506 -37.46 -40.71 -27.15
CA LEU A 506 -37.71 -39.91 -28.35
C LEU A 506 -38.47 -38.64 -27.95
N GLY A 507 -37.89 -37.49 -28.27
CA GLY A 507 -38.47 -36.18 -28.01
C GLY A 507 -39.24 -35.66 -29.22
N LEU A 508 -39.91 -34.53 -29.07
CA LEU A 508 -40.62 -33.86 -30.16
C LEU A 508 -39.67 -33.41 -31.28
N ASP A 509 -38.42 -33.08 -30.94
CA ASP A 509 -37.39 -32.61 -31.88
C ASP A 509 -36.92 -33.70 -32.84
N ASP A 510 -37.16 -34.97 -32.51
CA ASP A 510 -36.80 -36.10 -33.38
C ASP A 510 -37.79 -36.31 -34.53
N PHE A 511 -38.98 -35.70 -34.43
CA PHE A 511 -40.04 -35.84 -35.41
C PHE A 511 -40.12 -34.60 -36.31
N TYR A 512 -39.54 -34.71 -37.50
CA TYR A 512 -39.58 -33.69 -38.54
C TYR A 512 -39.67 -34.37 -39.92
N VAL A 513 -40.08 -33.63 -40.94
CA VAL A 513 -40.17 -34.17 -42.32
C VAL A 513 -38.76 -34.45 -42.86
N GLY A 514 -38.55 -35.67 -43.37
CA GLY A 514 -37.26 -36.24 -43.74
C GLY A 514 -36.57 -37.00 -42.61
N ALA A 515 -37.10 -37.02 -41.38
CA ALA A 515 -36.50 -37.73 -40.26
C ALA A 515 -36.57 -39.26 -40.44
N ARG A 516 -35.49 -39.94 -40.01
CA ARG A 516 -35.40 -41.41 -39.94
C ARG A 516 -35.56 -41.83 -38.47
N VAL A 517 -36.74 -42.31 -38.12
CA VAL A 517 -37.08 -42.67 -36.73
C VAL A 517 -37.18 -44.19 -36.62
N ARG A 518 -36.37 -44.78 -35.74
CA ARG A 518 -36.41 -46.21 -35.47
C ARG A 518 -37.36 -46.53 -34.32
N ILE A 519 -38.42 -47.29 -34.62
CA ILE A 519 -39.48 -47.64 -33.67
C ILE A 519 -39.80 -49.13 -33.83
N ALA A 520 -39.89 -49.87 -32.72
CA ALA A 520 -40.18 -51.31 -32.70
C ALA A 520 -39.29 -52.14 -33.66
N GLY A 521 -38.00 -51.77 -33.77
CA GLY A 521 -37.03 -52.46 -34.62
C GLY A 521 -37.06 -52.11 -36.10
N ARG A 522 -38.06 -51.36 -36.58
CA ARG A 522 -38.18 -50.88 -37.97
C ARG A 522 -37.83 -49.39 -38.07
N THR A 523 -37.30 -48.96 -39.21
CA THR A 523 -36.99 -47.56 -39.47
C THR A 523 -38.08 -46.93 -40.34
N PHE A 524 -38.66 -45.84 -39.86
CA PHE A 524 -39.69 -45.07 -40.53
C PHE A 524 -39.09 -43.77 -41.06
N ILE A 525 -39.36 -43.47 -42.33
CA ILE A 525 -39.05 -42.18 -42.94
C ILE A 525 -40.33 -41.36 -42.92
N LEU A 526 -40.32 -40.24 -42.19
CA LEU A 526 -41.40 -39.27 -42.18
C LEU A 526 -41.28 -38.41 -43.44
N PHE A 527 -42.29 -38.39 -44.30
CA PHE A 527 -42.21 -37.67 -45.59
C PHE A 527 -43.22 -36.53 -45.72
N GLU A 528 -44.29 -36.52 -44.92
CA GLU A 528 -45.31 -35.47 -44.96
C GLU A 528 -45.85 -35.22 -43.56
N MET A 529 -46.25 -33.98 -43.27
CA MET A 529 -46.88 -33.59 -42.00
C MET A 529 -48.28 -33.04 -42.25
N ASP A 530 -49.18 -33.20 -41.29
CA ASP A 530 -50.53 -32.61 -41.34
C ASP A 530 -50.48 -31.08 -41.19
N GLU A 531 -51.42 -30.37 -41.79
CA GLU A 531 -51.49 -28.90 -41.79
C GLU A 531 -51.64 -28.33 -40.37
N TYR A 532 -52.38 -29.05 -39.51
CA TYR A 532 -52.44 -28.72 -38.07
C TYR A 532 -51.05 -28.81 -37.42
N SER A 533 -50.31 -29.87 -37.72
CA SER A 533 -48.98 -30.12 -37.15
C SER A 533 -47.96 -29.08 -37.61
N ALA A 534 -48.01 -28.70 -38.89
CA ALA A 534 -47.17 -27.65 -39.44
C ALA A 534 -47.39 -26.30 -38.72
N LYS A 535 -48.65 -25.85 -38.62
CA LYS A 535 -49.02 -24.62 -37.89
C LYS A 535 -48.61 -24.69 -36.42
N TYR A 536 -48.76 -25.85 -35.81
CA TYR A 536 -48.40 -26.08 -34.42
C TYR A 536 -46.91 -25.86 -34.16
N MET A 537 -46.06 -26.45 -35.01
CA MET A 537 -44.61 -26.36 -34.89
C MET A 537 -44.11 -24.95 -35.20
N GLU A 538 -44.66 -24.30 -36.24
CA GLU A 538 -44.37 -22.91 -36.62
C GLU A 538 -44.77 -21.90 -35.52
N ALA A 539 -45.87 -22.16 -34.79
CA ALA A 539 -46.33 -21.29 -33.70
C ALA A 539 -45.43 -21.37 -32.45
N ARG A 540 -44.61 -22.42 -32.31
CA ARG A 540 -43.75 -22.66 -31.14
C ARG A 540 -42.29 -22.88 -31.57
N PRO A 541 -41.63 -21.87 -32.17
CA PRO A 541 -40.28 -22.00 -32.72
C PRO A 541 -39.24 -22.40 -31.66
N ALA A 542 -39.40 -21.97 -30.40
CA ALA A 542 -38.47 -22.30 -29.31
C ALA A 542 -38.38 -23.81 -29.00
N LYS A 543 -39.44 -24.58 -29.27
CA LYS A 543 -39.41 -26.05 -29.14
C LYS A 543 -39.07 -26.75 -30.45
N PHE A 544 -39.22 -26.08 -31.59
CA PHE A 544 -39.04 -26.68 -32.91
C PHE A 544 -38.11 -25.82 -33.76
N ALA A 545 -36.80 -25.90 -33.49
CA ALA A 545 -35.78 -25.11 -34.19
C ALA A 545 -35.89 -25.22 -35.72
N ARG A 546 -36.17 -26.43 -36.23
CA ARG A 546 -36.32 -26.70 -37.68
C ARG A 546 -37.55 -26.05 -38.33
N SER A 547 -38.53 -25.62 -37.52
CA SER A 547 -39.74 -24.94 -38.00
C SER A 547 -39.67 -23.43 -37.85
N ASP A 548 -38.58 -22.89 -37.27
CA ASP A 548 -38.36 -21.46 -37.21
C ASP A 548 -37.78 -20.94 -38.52
N LYS A 549 -38.55 -20.12 -39.21
CA LYS A 549 -38.14 -19.48 -40.46
C LYS A 549 -36.86 -18.63 -40.31
N LEU A 550 -36.66 -17.98 -39.16
CA LEU A 550 -35.49 -17.11 -38.96
C LEU A 550 -34.23 -17.93 -38.69
N GLU A 551 -34.33 -18.95 -37.85
CA GLU A 551 -33.22 -19.84 -37.54
C GLU A 551 -32.75 -20.62 -38.77
N VAL A 552 -33.69 -21.14 -39.57
CA VAL A 552 -33.39 -21.82 -40.84
C VAL A 552 -32.69 -20.88 -41.82
N LEU A 553 -33.20 -19.67 -42.02
CA LEU A 553 -32.55 -18.70 -42.90
C LEU A 553 -31.17 -18.28 -42.41
N ARG A 554 -30.99 -18.14 -41.09
CA ARG A 554 -29.69 -17.82 -40.49
C ARG A 554 -28.69 -18.94 -40.70
N LYS A 555 -29.11 -20.20 -40.51
CA LYS A 555 -28.29 -21.39 -40.78
C LYS A 555 -27.86 -21.44 -42.23
N VAL A 556 -28.80 -21.29 -43.17
CA VAL A 556 -28.50 -21.30 -44.60
C VAL A 556 -27.56 -20.14 -44.96
N ARG A 557 -27.85 -18.90 -44.55
CA ARG A 557 -26.99 -17.73 -44.85
C ARG A 557 -25.58 -17.81 -44.30
N ALA A 558 -25.38 -18.52 -43.19
CA ALA A 558 -24.06 -18.66 -42.57
C ALA A 558 -23.15 -19.63 -43.33
N GLU A 559 -23.72 -20.67 -43.95
CA GLU A 559 -22.98 -21.76 -44.57
C GLU A 559 -23.00 -21.71 -46.10
N LEU A 560 -23.87 -20.89 -46.69
CA LEU A 560 -24.08 -20.87 -48.14
C LEU A 560 -22.99 -20.09 -48.90
N ASP A 561 -22.26 -20.81 -49.76
CA ASP A 561 -21.40 -20.21 -50.79
C ASP A 561 -22.24 -19.66 -51.95
N LYS A 562 -22.26 -18.33 -52.08
CA LYS A 562 -23.10 -17.60 -53.05
C LYS A 562 -22.85 -18.01 -54.50
N SER A 563 -21.59 -18.27 -54.88
CA SER A 563 -21.24 -18.69 -56.24
C SER A 563 -21.73 -20.10 -56.57
N ALA A 564 -21.59 -21.04 -55.62
CA ALA A 564 -21.98 -22.44 -55.83
C ALA A 564 -23.50 -22.62 -55.90
N LEU A 565 -24.27 -21.78 -55.21
CA LEU A 565 -25.73 -21.74 -55.34
C LEU A 565 -26.15 -21.23 -56.73
N LEU A 566 -25.54 -20.15 -57.21
CA LEU A 566 -25.85 -19.58 -58.54
C LEU A 566 -25.54 -20.59 -59.66
N ASP A 567 -24.41 -21.30 -59.60
CA ASP A 567 -24.04 -22.34 -60.57
C ASP A 567 -25.07 -23.49 -60.62
N ARG A 568 -25.57 -23.93 -59.46
CA ARG A 568 -26.61 -24.99 -59.40
C ARG A 568 -27.98 -24.47 -59.88
N MET A 569 -28.28 -23.20 -59.67
CA MET A 569 -29.52 -22.57 -60.11
C MET A 569 -29.56 -22.33 -61.62
N ASP A 570 -28.43 -21.96 -62.22
CA ASP A 570 -28.30 -21.84 -63.68
C ASP A 570 -28.58 -23.18 -64.38
N GLY A 571 -28.17 -24.29 -63.77
CA GLY A 571 -28.49 -25.65 -64.25
C GLY A 571 -29.99 -26.01 -64.20
N ILE A 572 -30.77 -25.39 -63.31
CA ILE A 572 -32.24 -25.58 -63.24
C ILE A 572 -32.97 -24.61 -64.17
N GLN A 573 -32.49 -23.38 -64.31
CA GLN A 573 -33.06 -22.43 -65.27
C GLN A 573 -32.91 -22.92 -66.71
N GLN A 574 -31.83 -23.63 -67.04
CA GLN A 574 -31.67 -24.32 -68.33
C GLN A 574 -32.74 -25.40 -68.59
N LYS A 575 -33.37 -25.96 -67.54
CA LYS A 575 -34.48 -26.93 -67.65
C LYS A 575 -35.87 -26.28 -67.80
N GLN A 576 -35.95 -24.95 -67.90
CA GLN A 576 -37.21 -24.17 -68.00
C GLN A 576 -38.20 -24.37 -66.84
N GLN A 577 -37.75 -24.84 -65.67
CA GLN A 577 -38.59 -24.90 -64.48
C GLN A 577 -38.63 -23.53 -63.80
N ARG A 578 -39.81 -22.90 -63.76
CA ARG A 578 -40.01 -21.60 -63.06
C ARG A 578 -40.19 -21.75 -61.55
N GLN A 579 -40.62 -22.92 -61.11
CA GLN A 579 -40.97 -23.25 -59.73
C GLN A 579 -40.23 -24.50 -59.28
N ILE A 580 -39.75 -24.48 -58.03
CA ILE A 580 -39.00 -25.56 -57.39
C ILE A 580 -39.89 -26.21 -56.31
N ASP A 581 -39.92 -27.54 -56.29
CA ASP A 581 -40.62 -28.34 -55.28
C ASP A 581 -39.73 -28.62 -54.04
N VAL A 582 -40.31 -29.09 -52.94
CA VAL A 582 -39.59 -29.35 -51.66
C VAL A 582 -38.39 -30.30 -51.84
N GLU A 583 -38.54 -31.36 -52.64
CA GLU A 583 -37.47 -32.35 -52.90
C GLU A 583 -36.33 -31.76 -53.74
N GLU A 584 -36.68 -30.91 -54.71
CA GLU A 584 -35.72 -30.20 -55.57
C GLU A 584 -34.95 -29.16 -54.78
N LEU A 585 -35.61 -28.41 -53.87
CA LEU A 585 -34.96 -27.46 -52.98
C LEU A 585 -33.99 -28.15 -52.00
N THR A 586 -34.39 -29.30 -51.47
CA THR A 586 -33.51 -30.10 -50.60
C THR A 586 -32.29 -30.58 -51.39
N SER A 587 -32.49 -31.09 -52.61
CA SER A 587 -31.40 -31.57 -53.48
C SER A 587 -30.45 -30.44 -53.94
N LEU A 588 -30.98 -29.23 -54.14
CA LEU A 588 -30.19 -28.04 -54.48
C LEU A 588 -29.19 -27.67 -53.37
N LEU A 589 -29.66 -27.70 -52.13
CA LEU A 589 -28.89 -27.32 -50.95
C LEU A 589 -28.10 -28.50 -50.36
N ASP A 590 -28.34 -29.72 -50.84
CA ASP A 590 -27.61 -30.92 -50.43
C ASP A 590 -26.11 -30.79 -50.77
N GLY A 591 -25.27 -30.84 -49.73
CA GLY A 591 -23.82 -30.64 -49.83
C GLY A 591 -23.35 -29.18 -49.84
N LEU A 592 -24.24 -28.18 -49.85
CA LEU A 592 -23.90 -26.76 -49.66
C LEU A 592 -24.12 -26.30 -48.22
N VAL A 593 -25.16 -26.82 -47.56
CA VAL A 593 -25.48 -26.53 -46.16
C VAL A 593 -25.44 -27.84 -45.39
N THR A 594 -24.82 -27.82 -44.21
CA THR A 594 -24.71 -29.01 -43.36
C THR A 594 -26.07 -29.37 -42.77
N ASP A 595 -26.43 -30.66 -42.85
CA ASP A 595 -27.69 -31.22 -42.33
C ASP A 595 -28.95 -30.42 -42.74
N PHE A 596 -29.04 -29.97 -44.00
CA PHE A 596 -30.26 -29.34 -44.51
C PHE A 596 -31.36 -30.39 -44.70
N THR A 597 -32.49 -30.22 -44.01
CA THR A 597 -33.55 -31.25 -44.00
C THR A 597 -34.80 -30.84 -44.77
N GLN A 598 -35.56 -31.85 -45.24
CA GLN A 598 -36.81 -31.63 -45.97
C GLN A 598 -37.82 -30.78 -45.17
N HIS A 599 -37.79 -30.87 -43.85
CA HIS A 599 -38.57 -30.02 -42.96
C HIS A 599 -38.20 -28.54 -43.07
N GLU A 600 -36.91 -28.21 -43.10
CA GLU A 600 -36.42 -26.84 -43.25
C GLU A 600 -36.80 -26.27 -44.63
N ALA A 601 -36.67 -27.08 -45.69
CA ALA A 601 -37.16 -26.75 -47.04
C ALA A 601 -38.68 -26.47 -47.05
N THR A 602 -39.45 -27.31 -46.36
CA THR A 602 -40.91 -27.15 -46.22
C THR A 602 -41.24 -25.85 -45.48
N THR A 603 -40.53 -25.53 -44.40
CA THR A 603 -40.73 -24.29 -43.65
C THR A 603 -40.42 -23.04 -44.47
N VAL A 604 -39.36 -23.07 -45.30
CA VAL A 604 -39.03 -21.97 -46.21
C VAL A 604 -40.14 -21.76 -47.25
N ILE A 605 -40.56 -22.83 -47.92
CA ILE A 605 -41.60 -22.78 -48.96
C ILE A 605 -42.94 -22.33 -48.36
N ARG A 606 -43.31 -22.80 -47.17
CA ARG A 606 -44.56 -22.40 -46.51
C ARG A 606 -44.61 -20.92 -46.11
N ASN A 607 -43.47 -20.31 -45.81
CA ASN A 607 -43.41 -18.90 -45.39
C ASN A 607 -43.20 -17.93 -46.56
N TYR A 608 -42.45 -18.33 -47.59
CA TYR A 608 -41.99 -17.44 -48.66
C TYR A 608 -42.43 -17.85 -50.08
N GLY A 609 -43.02 -19.04 -50.25
CA GLY A 609 -43.57 -19.54 -51.51
C GLY A 609 -45.10 -19.66 -51.49
N ASP A 610 -45.64 -20.41 -52.44
CA ASP A 610 -47.07 -20.70 -52.51
C ASP A 610 -47.41 -21.92 -51.63
N LYS A 611 -48.22 -21.68 -50.58
CA LYS A 611 -48.67 -22.68 -49.61
C LYS A 611 -49.52 -23.79 -50.22
N MET A 612 -50.27 -23.49 -51.28
CA MET A 612 -51.21 -24.45 -51.87
C MET A 612 -50.50 -25.42 -52.82
N SER A 613 -49.52 -24.94 -53.57
CA SER A 613 -48.75 -25.75 -54.50
C SER A 613 -47.45 -26.31 -53.90
N MET A 614 -47.03 -25.85 -52.71
CA MET A 614 -45.75 -26.17 -52.08
C MET A 614 -44.56 -25.92 -53.02
N LYS A 615 -44.62 -24.79 -53.73
CA LYS A 615 -43.63 -24.36 -54.72
C LYS A 615 -43.09 -22.98 -54.41
N ILE A 616 -41.81 -22.79 -54.70
CA ILE A 616 -41.15 -21.47 -54.61
C ILE A 616 -40.60 -21.07 -55.96
N ASP A 617 -40.74 -19.78 -56.30
CA ASP A 617 -40.26 -19.25 -57.56
C ASP A 617 -38.74 -19.17 -57.57
N THR A 618 -38.14 -19.57 -58.70
CA THR A 618 -36.67 -19.58 -58.88
C THR A 618 -36.02 -18.20 -58.79
N GLU A 619 -36.76 -17.12 -59.04
CA GLU A 619 -36.23 -15.74 -59.00
C GLU A 619 -36.19 -15.15 -57.58
N THR A 620 -37.05 -15.62 -56.67
CA THR A 620 -37.14 -15.11 -55.29
C THR A 620 -36.19 -15.84 -54.34
N LEU A 621 -35.81 -17.08 -54.70
CA LEU A 621 -34.95 -17.95 -53.90
C LEU A 621 -33.53 -17.37 -53.62
N PRO A 622 -32.80 -16.79 -54.60
CA PRO A 622 -31.47 -16.24 -54.34
C PRO A 622 -31.55 -15.04 -53.40
N GLN A 623 -32.53 -14.15 -53.62
CA GLN A 623 -32.72 -12.94 -52.81
C GLN A 623 -33.05 -13.26 -51.35
N LEU A 624 -33.71 -14.39 -51.11
CA LEU A 624 -34.06 -14.87 -49.78
C LEU A 624 -32.84 -15.46 -49.04
N LEU A 625 -32.04 -16.26 -49.77
CA LEU A 625 -30.97 -17.09 -49.21
C LEU A 625 -29.61 -16.39 -49.15
N THR A 626 -29.37 -15.32 -49.92
CA THR A 626 -28.15 -14.48 -49.87
C THR A 626 -28.23 -13.32 -48.88
#